data_AF-A0A1H7N1D8-F1
#
_entry.id   AF-A0A1H7N1D8-F1
#
_cell.length_a   1.000
_cell.length_b   1.000
_cell.length_c   1.000
_cell.angle_alpha   90.00
_cell.angle_beta   90.00
_cell.angle_gamma   90.00
#
_symmetry.space_group_name_H-M   'P 1'
#
loop_
_entity.id
_entity.type
_entity.pdbx_description
1 polymer ?
#
loop_
_entity_poly.entity_id
_entity_poly.type
_entity_poly.pdbx_seq_one_letter_code
_entity_poly.pdbx_strand_id
1 'polypeptide(L)'
;MGVELGRVTTVKFENNRIYLNVKTSPSFEHRDIEFTTPATGMWSVPREGDIVEVYEVSTEVFAARFPHTPANPQMPNLAEGDFCLAMNDNTRLWLSQQEDGTVNVELEADGDVSISTTAGSGGNVTVESDGDVTVNGNSITLGNDGGAESLAVQSHTHDVTYSWGDSAGSGTATTGTPNEPGTQKTSAE
;
A
#
# COMPACT_ATOMS: atom_id res chain seq x y z
N MET A 1 40.53 4.42 -2.91
CA MET A 1 39.37 4.20 -3.78
C MET A 1 38.75 5.56 -4.03
N GLY A 2 38.68 5.99 -5.28
CA GLY A 2 37.98 7.22 -5.65
C GLY A 2 36.48 6.98 -5.65
N VAL A 3 35.71 7.99 -5.26
CA VAL A 3 34.26 8.02 -5.44
C VAL A 3 33.97 9.12 -6.44
N GLU A 4 33.23 8.80 -7.49
CA GLU A 4 32.77 9.76 -8.48
C GLU A 4 31.25 9.86 -8.44
N LEU A 5 30.71 11.04 -8.75
CA LEU A 5 29.28 11.19 -8.99
C LEU A 5 29.03 11.11 -10.49
N GLY A 6 28.00 10.39 -10.88
CA GLY A 6 27.58 10.28 -12.27
C GLY A 6 26.08 10.28 -12.42
N ARG A 7 25.63 10.62 -13.63
CA ARG A 7 24.21 10.60 -13.99
C ARG A 7 23.85 9.29 -14.66
N VAL A 8 22.79 8.63 -14.18
CA VAL A 8 22.23 7.42 -14.80
C VAL A 8 21.70 7.76 -16.19
N THR A 9 22.20 7.07 -17.21
CA THR A 9 21.76 7.20 -18.61
C THR A 9 20.88 6.04 -19.05
N THR A 10 20.97 4.89 -18.39
CA THR A 10 20.14 3.70 -18.68
C THR A 10 20.04 2.83 -17.43
N VAL A 11 18.88 2.19 -17.24
CA VAL A 11 18.62 1.19 -16.19
C VAL A 11 18.23 -0.14 -16.85
N LYS A 12 18.87 -1.23 -16.46
CA LYS A 12 18.62 -2.59 -16.98
C LYS A 12 18.35 -3.58 -15.85
N PHE A 13 17.51 -4.57 -16.13
CA PHE A 13 17.19 -5.66 -15.22
C PHE A 13 17.55 -6.98 -15.87
N GLU A 14 18.51 -7.69 -15.28
CA GLU A 14 18.98 -8.97 -15.79
C GLU A 14 19.25 -9.91 -14.62
N ASN A 15 18.72 -11.15 -14.68
CA ASN A 15 18.96 -12.18 -13.66
C ASN A 15 18.69 -11.72 -12.21
N ASN A 16 17.59 -10.98 -11.98
CA ASN A 16 17.23 -10.36 -10.69
C ASN A 16 18.28 -9.38 -10.14
N ARG A 17 19.08 -8.77 -11.02
CA ARG A 17 20.04 -7.72 -10.70
C ARG A 17 19.75 -6.46 -11.50
N ILE A 18 20.21 -5.33 -10.97
CA ILE A 18 20.08 -4.01 -11.59
C ILE A 18 21.45 -3.61 -12.12
N TYR A 19 21.50 -3.24 -13.40
CA TYR A 19 22.70 -2.73 -14.06
C TYR A 19 22.43 -1.33 -14.59
N LEU A 20 23.44 -0.46 -14.48
CA LEU A 20 23.35 0.94 -14.88
C LEU A 20 24.39 1.29 -15.92
N ASN A 21 24.01 2.20 -16.81
CA ASN A 21 24.98 3.05 -17.51
C ASN A 21 25.03 4.39 -16.78
N VAL A 22 26.24 4.85 -16.45
CA VAL A 22 26.44 6.05 -15.64
C VAL A 22 27.48 6.95 -16.29
N LYS A 23 27.06 8.17 -16.63
CA LYS A 23 27.91 9.20 -17.21
C LYS A 23 28.52 10.07 -16.12
N THR A 24 29.83 9.97 -15.88
CA THR A 24 30.56 10.78 -14.87
C THR A 24 31.19 12.04 -15.47
N SER A 25 31.36 12.10 -16.79
CA SER A 25 31.81 13.31 -17.51
C SER A 25 31.24 13.39 -18.93
N PRO A 26 31.37 14.52 -19.65
CA PRO A 26 30.86 14.64 -21.03
C PRO A 26 31.36 13.55 -21.99
N SER A 27 32.60 13.07 -21.78
CA SER A 27 33.30 12.11 -22.63
C SER A 27 33.47 10.71 -22.04
N PHE A 28 32.95 10.44 -20.85
CA PHE A 28 33.16 9.18 -20.16
C PHE A 28 31.88 8.63 -19.53
N GLU A 29 31.66 7.33 -19.72
CA GLU A 29 30.49 6.59 -19.27
C GLU A 29 30.91 5.20 -18.82
N HIS A 30 30.56 4.84 -17.59
CA HIS A 30 30.60 3.47 -17.12
C HIS A 30 29.37 2.74 -17.66
N ARG A 31 29.56 1.53 -18.20
CA ARG A 31 28.49 0.74 -18.79
C ARG A 31 28.31 -0.57 -18.07
N ASP A 32 27.05 -0.99 -17.97
CA ASP A 32 26.65 -2.27 -17.41
C ASP A 32 27.27 -2.52 -16.02
N ILE A 33 27.36 -1.47 -15.20
CA ILE A 33 27.87 -1.58 -13.83
C ILE A 33 26.75 -2.01 -12.89
N GLU A 34 27.06 -2.92 -11.97
CA GLU A 34 26.07 -3.43 -11.01
C GLU A 34 25.67 -2.32 -10.01
N PHE A 35 24.37 -2.16 -9.81
CA PHE A 35 23.84 -1.27 -8.77
C PHE A 35 23.66 -2.05 -7.47
N THR A 36 24.25 -1.52 -6.40
CA THR A 36 24.17 -2.11 -5.07
C THR A 36 23.25 -1.30 -4.18
N THR A 37 22.35 -1.98 -3.48
CA THR A 37 21.41 -1.35 -2.56
C THR A 37 22.11 -1.00 -1.23
N PRO A 38 21.56 -0.06 -0.44
CA PRO A 38 22.28 0.48 0.72
C PRO A 38 22.33 -0.51 1.90
N ALA A 39 21.37 -1.43 1.98
CA ALA A 39 21.27 -2.42 3.05
C ALA A 39 20.55 -3.68 2.56
N THR A 40 20.84 -4.81 3.21
CA THR A 40 20.11 -6.07 2.99
C THR A 40 18.62 -5.88 3.23
N GLY A 41 17.79 -6.35 2.31
CA GLY A 41 16.32 -6.24 2.41
C GLY A 41 15.76 -4.91 1.90
N MET A 42 16.60 -3.90 1.66
CA MET A 42 16.20 -2.66 0.98
C MET A 42 16.51 -2.77 -0.51
N TRP A 43 15.51 -2.51 -1.33
CA TRP A 43 15.64 -2.43 -2.78
C TRP A 43 15.24 -1.04 -3.24
N SER A 44 16.18 -0.33 -3.86
CA SER A 44 15.92 0.91 -4.57
C SER A 44 16.32 0.73 -6.03
N VAL A 45 15.51 1.28 -6.93
CA VAL A 45 15.79 1.27 -8.36
C VAL A 45 15.98 2.73 -8.79
N PRO A 46 17.20 3.12 -9.18
CA PRO A 46 17.42 4.44 -9.76
C PRO A 46 16.61 4.63 -11.04
N ARG A 47 16.26 5.88 -11.34
CA ARG A 47 15.65 6.31 -12.60
C ARG A 47 16.71 6.89 -13.52
N GLU A 48 16.44 6.89 -14.82
CA GLU A 48 17.26 7.66 -15.75
C GLU A 48 17.24 9.15 -15.36
N GLY A 49 18.42 9.78 -15.38
CA GLY A 49 18.61 11.14 -14.90
C GLY A 49 19.01 11.26 -13.43
N ASP A 50 18.87 10.19 -12.63
CA ASP A 50 19.31 10.19 -11.25
C ASP A 50 20.82 10.36 -11.14
N ILE A 51 21.28 11.01 -10.07
CA ILE A 51 22.71 11.06 -9.73
C ILE A 51 23.02 9.86 -8.85
N VAL A 52 24.12 9.15 -9.07
CA VAL A 52 24.57 8.02 -8.25
C VAL A 52 26.05 8.15 -7.92
N GLU A 53 26.48 7.54 -6.84
CA GLU A 53 27.89 7.32 -6.55
C GLU A 53 28.42 6.14 -7.35
N VAL A 54 29.57 6.30 -7.99
CA VAL A 54 30.31 5.23 -8.68
C VAL A 54 31.60 4.97 -7.92
N TYR A 55 31.78 3.71 -7.54
CA TYR A 55 32.95 3.21 -6.82
C TYR A 55 33.75 2.28 -7.73
N GLU A 56 35.07 2.46 -7.74
CA GLU A 56 35.98 1.44 -8.26
C GLU A 56 36.21 0.39 -7.16
N VAL A 57 35.72 -0.83 -7.39
CA VAL A 57 35.82 -1.97 -6.46
C VAL A 57 37.14 -2.72 -6.67
N SER A 58 37.56 -2.87 -7.92
CA SER A 58 38.86 -3.39 -8.33
C SER A 58 39.21 -2.83 -9.72
N THR A 59 40.38 -3.19 -10.25
CA THR A 59 40.82 -2.76 -11.59
C THR A 59 39.72 -3.03 -12.62
N GLU A 60 39.16 -1.96 -13.19
CA GLU A 60 38.09 -1.98 -14.19
C GLU A 60 36.71 -2.49 -13.71
N VAL A 61 36.55 -2.77 -12.41
CA VAL A 61 35.26 -3.17 -11.82
C VAL A 61 34.68 -2.00 -11.05
N PHE A 62 33.52 -1.56 -11.49
CA PHE A 62 32.81 -0.45 -10.88
C PHE A 62 31.46 -0.90 -10.34
N ALA A 63 31.03 -0.28 -9.24
CA ALA A 63 29.70 -0.47 -8.68
C ALA A 63 29.05 0.90 -8.48
N ALA A 64 27.76 0.99 -8.82
CA ALA A 64 26.97 2.17 -8.52
C ALA A 64 26.23 1.99 -7.18
N ARG A 65 26.04 3.09 -6.46
CA ARG A 65 25.31 3.16 -5.19
C ARG A 65 24.46 4.40 -5.11
N PHE A 66 23.38 4.26 -4.35
CA PHE A 66 22.50 5.30 -3.79
C PHE A 66 22.13 6.45 -4.76
N PRO A 67 20.88 6.57 -5.24
CA PRO A 67 20.48 7.74 -6.00
C PRO A 67 20.48 8.99 -5.11
N HIS A 68 21.27 10.00 -5.49
CA HIS A 68 21.40 11.33 -4.90
C HIS A 68 20.47 12.38 -5.53
N THR A 69 19.43 11.97 -6.24
CA THR A 69 18.55 12.93 -6.91
C THR A 69 17.83 13.77 -5.88
N PRO A 70 17.96 15.10 -5.92
CA PRO A 70 17.15 15.98 -5.10
C PRO A 70 15.74 16.05 -5.70
N ALA A 71 14.93 15.02 -5.50
CA ALA A 71 13.52 15.28 -5.26
C ALA A 71 13.48 15.87 -3.85
N ASN A 72 12.92 17.07 -3.69
CA ASN A 72 12.81 17.73 -2.40
C ASN A 72 11.36 17.67 -1.92
N PRO A 73 10.78 16.46 -1.68
CA PRO A 73 9.62 16.42 -0.82
C PRO A 73 10.08 17.02 0.49
N GLN A 74 9.31 17.97 1.04
CA GLN A 74 9.68 18.57 2.31
C GLN A 74 9.91 17.44 3.31
N MET A 75 11.14 17.34 3.83
CA MET A 75 11.46 16.37 4.86
C MET A 75 10.46 16.58 6.01
N PRO A 76 9.71 15.55 6.41
CA PRO A 76 8.81 15.67 7.55
C PRO A 76 9.63 15.97 8.82
N ASN A 77 8.95 16.45 9.86
CA ASN A 77 9.60 16.68 11.14
C ASN A 77 9.92 15.33 11.81
N LEU A 78 11.08 14.76 11.50
CA LEU A 78 11.54 13.47 12.01
C LEU A 78 12.26 13.62 13.35
N ALA A 79 11.93 12.74 14.30
CA ALA A 79 12.68 12.56 15.54
C ALA A 79 13.88 11.60 15.33
N GLU A 80 14.78 11.54 16.32
CA GLU A 80 15.85 10.54 16.32
C GLU A 80 15.25 9.13 16.34
N GLY A 81 15.74 8.26 15.45
CA GLY A 81 15.25 6.88 15.32
C GLY A 81 14.09 6.70 14.32
N ASP A 82 13.47 7.78 13.86
CA ASP A 82 12.45 7.70 12.81
C ASP A 82 13.04 7.24 11.47
N PHE A 83 12.23 6.54 10.69
CA PHE A 83 12.55 6.15 9.32
C PHE A 83 11.44 6.63 8.38
N CYS A 84 11.81 7.38 7.34
CA CYS A 84 10.87 7.83 6.31
C CYS A 84 11.40 7.48 4.92
N LEU A 85 10.56 6.82 4.13
CA LEU A 85 10.76 6.58 2.71
C LEU A 85 9.74 7.41 1.92
N ALA A 86 10.18 8.53 1.37
CA ALA A 86 9.36 9.36 0.49
C ALA A 86 9.65 9.01 -0.98
N MET A 87 8.60 8.72 -1.75
CA MET A 87 8.70 8.45 -3.19
C MET A 87 8.41 9.71 -4.03
N ASN A 88 7.47 10.54 -3.57
CA ASN A 88 7.12 11.85 -4.11
C ASN A 88 6.46 12.71 -3.01
N ASP A 89 6.00 13.92 -3.34
CA ASP A 89 5.42 14.87 -2.38
C ASP A 89 4.14 14.37 -1.67
N ASN A 90 3.46 13.38 -2.24
CA ASN A 90 2.17 12.87 -1.78
C ASN A 90 2.20 11.36 -1.49
N THR A 91 3.38 10.71 -1.57
CA THR A 91 3.54 9.27 -1.37
C THR A 91 4.75 9.00 -0.49
N ARG A 92 4.51 8.54 0.74
CA ARG A 92 5.53 8.23 1.73
C ARG A 92 5.13 7.11 2.68
N LEU A 93 6.12 6.36 3.14
CA LEU A 93 6.02 5.48 4.30
C LEU A 93 6.84 6.08 5.44
N TRP A 94 6.25 6.27 6.60
CA TRP A 94 6.89 6.80 7.79
C TRP A 94 6.72 5.86 8.98
N LEU A 95 7.82 5.52 9.61
CA LEU A 95 7.93 4.75 10.83
C LEU A 95 8.45 5.67 11.92
N SER A 96 7.72 5.81 13.03
CA SER A 96 8.14 6.65 14.15
C SER A 96 8.04 5.91 15.48
N GLN A 97 9.14 5.88 16.22
CA GLN A 97 9.18 5.26 17.54
C GLN A 97 8.57 6.19 18.59
N GLN A 98 7.63 5.68 19.37
CA GLN A 98 6.96 6.43 20.43
C GLN A 98 7.66 6.25 21.78
N GLU A 99 7.39 7.16 22.73
CA GLU A 99 8.00 7.11 24.08
C GLU A 99 7.66 5.84 24.87
N ASP A 100 6.50 5.23 24.59
CA ASP A 100 6.04 3.98 25.22
C ASP A 100 6.65 2.72 24.57
N GLY A 101 7.52 2.87 23.57
CA GLY A 101 8.17 1.78 22.84
C GLY A 101 7.35 1.23 21.68
N THR A 102 6.15 1.74 21.42
CA THR A 102 5.38 1.40 20.22
C THR A 102 5.96 2.07 18.96
N VAL A 103 5.52 1.62 17.79
CA VAL A 103 5.92 2.20 16.50
C VAL A 103 4.68 2.61 15.74
N ASN A 104 4.60 3.89 15.39
CA ASN A 104 3.62 4.41 14.45
C ASN A 104 4.06 4.07 13.04
N VAL A 105 3.15 3.54 12.23
CA VAL A 105 3.35 3.29 10.80
C VAL A 105 2.33 4.13 10.04
N GLU A 106 2.80 5.16 9.37
CA GLU A 106 1.98 6.04 8.53
C GLU A 106 2.31 5.78 7.05
N LEU A 107 1.26 5.59 6.25
CA LEU A 107 1.35 5.49 4.80
C LEU A 107 0.48 6.59 4.19
N GLU A 108 1.12 7.49 3.44
CA GLU A 108 0.47 8.45 2.58
C GLU A 108 0.69 8.01 1.13
N ALA A 109 -0.35 8.07 0.30
CA ALA A 109 -0.30 7.69 -1.11
C ALA A 109 -1.19 8.61 -1.94
N ASP A 110 -0.75 8.96 -3.14
CA ASP A 110 -1.52 9.73 -4.12
C ASP A 110 -2.54 8.87 -4.90
N GLY A 111 -2.59 7.57 -4.62
CA GLY A 111 -3.53 6.61 -5.19
C GLY A 111 -4.06 5.62 -4.16
N ASP A 112 -4.53 4.47 -4.64
CA ASP A 112 -5.11 3.44 -3.79
C ASP A 112 -4.03 2.72 -2.95
N VAL A 113 -4.35 2.46 -1.68
CA VAL A 113 -3.57 1.57 -0.82
C VAL A 113 -4.19 0.18 -0.86
N SER A 114 -3.41 -0.81 -1.31
CA SER A 114 -3.82 -2.22 -1.31
C SER A 114 -2.95 -3.03 -0.35
N ILE A 115 -3.59 -3.76 0.56
CA ILE A 115 -2.94 -4.71 1.47
C ILE A 115 -3.44 -6.10 1.07
N SER A 116 -2.52 -6.97 0.65
CA SER A 116 -2.83 -8.35 0.26
C SER A 116 -1.88 -9.32 0.94
N THR A 117 -2.36 -10.54 1.17
CA THR A 117 -1.57 -11.62 1.75
C THR A 117 -1.47 -12.76 0.73
N THR A 118 -0.26 -13.16 0.39
CA THR A 118 0.03 -14.25 -0.56
C THR A 118 0.42 -15.53 0.18
N ALA A 119 -0.26 -15.83 1.29
CA ALA A 119 -0.04 -17.09 1.99
C ALA A 119 -0.78 -18.21 1.25
N GLY A 120 -0.05 -19.28 0.86
CA GLY A 120 -0.60 -20.44 0.14
C GLY A 120 -1.69 -21.23 0.88
N SER A 121 -2.08 -20.82 2.10
CA SER A 121 -3.11 -21.45 2.91
C SER A 121 -3.76 -20.46 3.90
N GLY A 122 -4.50 -19.47 3.41
CA GLY A 122 -5.39 -18.65 4.26
C GLY A 122 -4.70 -17.45 4.92
N GLY A 123 -4.19 -16.52 4.12
CA GLY A 123 -3.70 -15.25 4.66
C GLY A 123 -4.83 -14.43 5.25
N ASN A 124 -4.57 -13.78 6.39
CA ASN A 124 -5.54 -12.96 7.10
C ASN A 124 -4.96 -11.56 7.33
N VAL A 125 -5.82 -10.54 7.31
CA VAL A 125 -5.51 -9.19 7.77
C VAL A 125 -6.39 -8.93 8.98
N THR A 126 -5.78 -8.92 10.16
CA THR A 126 -6.50 -8.67 11.42
C THR A 126 -6.30 -7.21 11.83
N VAL A 127 -7.38 -6.53 12.22
CA VAL A 127 -7.34 -5.23 12.90
C VAL A 127 -7.81 -5.42 14.33
N GLU A 128 -6.89 -5.32 15.29
CA GLU A 128 -7.20 -5.33 16.72
C GLU A 128 -7.11 -3.89 17.23
N SER A 129 -8.21 -3.38 17.80
CA SER A 129 -8.29 -2.03 18.35
C SER A 129 -9.04 -2.07 19.68
N ASP A 130 -8.50 -1.39 20.69
CA ASP A 130 -9.20 -1.14 21.96
C ASP A 130 -10.28 -0.05 21.83
N GLY A 131 -10.32 0.65 20.69
CA GLY A 131 -11.32 1.64 20.33
C GLY A 131 -12.06 1.30 19.03
N ASP A 132 -12.66 2.32 18.42
CA ASP A 132 -13.45 2.12 17.19
C ASP A 132 -12.56 1.93 15.95
N VAL A 133 -12.97 1.04 15.05
CA VAL A 133 -12.46 0.97 13.68
C VAL A 133 -13.42 1.74 12.78
N THR A 134 -12.98 2.89 12.27
CA THR A 134 -13.79 3.71 11.36
C THR A 134 -13.34 3.51 9.92
N VAL A 135 -14.26 3.11 9.05
CA VAL A 135 -14.04 3.02 7.59
C VAL A 135 -14.90 4.09 6.91
N ASN A 136 -14.24 5.11 6.35
CA ASN A 136 -14.90 6.20 5.64
C ASN A 136 -14.77 5.98 4.13
N GLY A 137 -15.91 5.79 3.46
CA GLY A 137 -15.96 5.62 2.01
C GLY A 137 -17.40 5.54 1.52
N ASN A 138 -17.61 5.58 0.21
CA ASN A 138 -18.95 5.51 -0.38
C ASN A 138 -19.59 4.12 -0.21
N SER A 139 -18.78 3.07 -0.12
CA SER A 139 -19.23 1.68 -0.01
C SER A 139 -18.17 0.80 0.65
N ILE A 140 -18.62 -0.22 1.38
CA ILE A 140 -17.78 -1.32 1.89
C ILE A 140 -18.30 -2.61 1.25
N THR A 141 -17.42 -3.33 0.57
CA THR A 141 -17.73 -4.65 0.00
C THR A 141 -17.04 -5.72 0.83
N LEU A 142 -17.79 -6.70 1.33
CA LEU A 142 -17.26 -7.86 2.06
C LEU A 142 -17.55 -9.14 1.27
N GLY A 143 -16.54 -9.96 1.00
CA GLY A 143 -16.66 -11.21 0.23
C GLY A 143 -16.04 -11.12 -1.16
N ASN A 144 -16.27 -12.14 -2.01
CA ASN A 144 -15.95 -12.08 -3.43
C ASN A 144 -17.16 -11.51 -4.21
N ASP A 145 -16.94 -10.90 -5.37
CA ASP A 145 -18.03 -10.29 -6.19
C ASP A 145 -19.19 -11.25 -6.50
N GLY A 146 -18.96 -12.57 -6.42
CA GLY A 146 -19.97 -13.61 -6.65
C GLY A 146 -20.69 -14.14 -5.41
N GLY A 147 -20.35 -13.67 -4.21
CA GLY A 147 -20.78 -14.30 -2.94
C GLY A 147 -20.75 -13.38 -1.72
N ALA A 148 -20.74 -12.06 -1.93
CA ALA A 148 -20.87 -11.10 -0.84
C ALA A 148 -22.17 -11.35 -0.05
N GLU A 149 -22.04 -11.64 1.25
CA GLU A 149 -23.20 -11.76 2.15
C GLU A 149 -23.74 -10.37 2.49
N SER A 150 -25.05 -10.28 2.75
CA SER A 150 -25.71 -9.02 3.07
C SER A 150 -25.21 -8.46 4.40
N LEU A 151 -24.70 -7.23 4.37
CA LEU A 151 -24.32 -6.48 5.56
C LEU A 151 -25.58 -5.95 6.25
N ALA A 152 -25.75 -6.23 7.55
CA ALA A 152 -26.82 -5.64 8.33
C ALA A 152 -26.49 -4.18 8.65
N VAL A 153 -27.07 -3.24 7.89
CA VAL A 153 -26.95 -1.80 8.15
C VAL A 153 -27.93 -1.41 9.25
N GLN A 154 -27.49 -0.70 10.28
CA GLN A 154 -28.41 -0.12 11.27
C GLN A 154 -29.35 0.88 10.57
N SER A 155 -30.63 0.93 10.99
CA SER A 155 -31.62 1.90 10.49
C SER A 155 -32.06 1.73 9.02
N HIS A 156 -31.95 0.54 8.44
CA HIS A 156 -32.68 0.24 7.20
C HIS A 156 -34.15 -0.09 7.50
N THR A 157 -34.99 0.00 6.48
CA THR A 157 -36.39 -0.43 6.53
C THR A 157 -36.64 -1.49 5.47
N HIS A 158 -37.69 -2.29 5.66
CA HIS A 158 -38.17 -3.23 4.67
C HIS A 158 -39.57 -2.83 4.23
N ASP A 159 -39.83 -2.91 2.93
CA ASP A 159 -41.20 -2.88 2.43
C ASP A 159 -41.90 -4.19 2.80
N VAL A 160 -42.95 -4.09 3.61
CA VAL A 160 -43.75 -5.25 4.03
C VAL A 160 -45.14 -5.13 3.43
N THR A 161 -45.52 -6.13 2.62
CA THR A 161 -46.90 -6.25 2.10
C THR A 161 -47.69 -7.19 2.99
N TYR A 162 -48.75 -6.67 3.62
CA TYR A 162 -49.69 -7.46 4.40
C TYR A 162 -50.99 -7.66 3.62
N SER A 163 -51.50 -8.88 3.59
CA SER A 163 -52.90 -9.14 3.20
C SER A 163 -53.74 -9.30 4.48
N TRP A 164 -54.31 -8.20 4.96
CA TRP A 164 -55.26 -8.26 6.08
C TRP A 164 -56.63 -8.71 5.56
N GLY A 165 -57.16 -9.79 6.12
CA GLY A 165 -58.50 -10.30 5.81
C GLY A 165 -59.63 -9.62 6.60
N ASP A 166 -59.29 -8.71 7.51
CA ASP A 166 -60.23 -7.96 8.33
C ASP A 166 -60.03 -6.43 8.20
N SER A 167 -61.08 -5.68 8.50
CA SER A 167 -61.16 -4.23 8.32
C SER A 167 -60.45 -3.42 9.41
N ALA A 168 -59.68 -4.06 10.29
CA ALA A 168 -59.09 -3.47 11.50
C ALA A 168 -57.58 -3.18 11.37
N GLY A 169 -57.08 -3.06 10.15
CA GLY A 169 -55.66 -2.90 9.85
C GLY A 169 -55.00 -1.69 10.53
N SER A 170 -54.31 -1.92 11.64
CA SER A 170 -53.17 -1.11 12.12
C SER A 170 -52.48 -1.72 13.36
N GLY A 171 -52.16 -3.02 13.34
CA GLY A 171 -51.31 -3.60 14.38
C GLY A 171 -49.84 -3.29 14.12
N THR A 172 -49.11 -2.79 15.13
CA THR A 172 -47.65 -2.79 15.08
C THR A 172 -47.17 -4.22 15.32
N ALA A 173 -46.47 -4.80 14.35
CA ALA A 173 -45.82 -6.10 14.48
C ALA A 173 -44.30 -5.93 14.35
N THR A 174 -43.55 -6.67 15.14
CA THR A 174 -42.09 -6.80 14.99
C THR A 174 -41.78 -8.04 14.19
N THR A 175 -40.91 -7.93 13.19
CA THR A 175 -40.39 -9.10 12.48
C THR A 175 -39.46 -9.92 13.41
N GLY A 176 -39.29 -11.19 13.10
CA GLY A 176 -38.28 -12.03 13.75
C GLY A 176 -36.85 -11.65 13.34
N THR A 177 -35.88 -12.47 13.76
CA THR A 177 -34.49 -12.41 13.30
C THR A 177 -34.40 -12.52 11.77
N PRO A 178 -33.43 -11.88 11.11
CA PRO A 178 -33.23 -12.05 9.68
C PRO A 178 -33.08 -13.54 9.29
N ASN A 179 -33.71 -13.95 8.19
CA ASN A 179 -33.64 -15.29 7.61
C ASN A 179 -34.27 -16.45 8.42
N GLU A 180 -35.29 -16.20 9.24
CA GLU A 180 -36.09 -17.29 9.82
C GLU A 180 -36.86 -18.09 8.74
N PRO A 181 -37.14 -19.39 8.96
CA PRO A 181 -37.99 -20.18 8.07
C PRO A 181 -39.34 -19.47 7.82
N GLY A 182 -39.61 -19.10 6.56
CA GLY A 182 -40.81 -18.37 6.15
C GLY A 182 -40.60 -16.92 5.70
N THR A 183 -39.39 -16.35 5.82
CA THR A 183 -39.07 -15.00 5.30
C THR A 183 -38.42 -15.01 3.91
N GLN A 184 -38.57 -16.11 3.17
CA GLN A 184 -37.96 -16.25 1.85
C GLN A 184 -38.67 -15.34 0.84
N LYS A 185 -37.89 -14.62 0.05
CA LYS A 185 -38.38 -13.85 -1.09
C LYS A 185 -39.05 -14.83 -2.06
N THR A 186 -40.38 -14.82 -2.13
CA THR A 186 -41.08 -15.53 -3.19
C THR A 186 -40.71 -14.83 -4.49
N SER A 187 -40.09 -15.57 -5.42
CA SER A 187 -39.86 -15.09 -6.78
C SER A 187 -41.21 -14.71 -7.36
N ALA A 188 -41.37 -13.46 -7.82
CA ALA A 188 -42.49 -13.11 -8.67
C ALA A 188 -42.27 -13.75 -10.05
N GLU A 189 -43.24 -14.54 -10.51
CA GLU A 189 -43.41 -14.90 -11.92
C GLU A 189 -43.82 -13.68 -12.76
#